data_AF-K1SN90-F1
#
_entry.id   AF-K1SN90-F1
#
_cell.length_a   1.000
_cell.length_b   1.000
_cell.length_c   1.000
_cell.angle_alpha   90.00
_cell.angle_beta   90.00
_cell.angle_gamma   90.00
#
_symmetry.space_group_name_H-M   'P 1'
#
loop_
_entity.id
_entity.type
_entity.pdbx_description
1 polymer ?
#
loop_
_entity_poly.entity_id
_entity_poly.type
_entity_poly.pdbx_seq_one_letter_code
_entity_poly.pdbx_strand_id
1 'polypeptide(L)'
;MHLEEKTIASESVYKGKIFEVTKDKALLENGSQVQRDVVHHSGGVAVIPVTENNEILMVRQYRYPHHKAMLEIPAGKIERGEKHYDCGRRELLEETGCICKVYEYLGEIV
;
A
#
# COMPACT_ATOMS: atom_id res chain seq x y z
N MET A 1 10.78 21.04 16.76
CA MET A 1 10.67 19.57 16.62
C MET A 1 11.72 19.16 15.62
N HIS A 2 12.46 18.10 15.92
CA HIS A 2 13.34 17.47 14.95
C HIS A 2 12.49 16.52 14.11
N LEU A 3 12.39 16.79 12.81
CA LEU A 3 11.46 16.14 11.88
C LEU A 3 12.18 15.45 10.72
N GLU A 4 13.51 15.58 10.61
CA GLU A 4 14.27 15.05 9.48
C GLU A 4 15.35 14.06 9.94
N GLU A 5 15.46 12.95 9.22
CA GLU A 5 16.53 11.98 9.36
C GLU A 5 17.19 11.78 8.00
N LYS A 6 18.53 11.71 7.97
CA LYS A 6 19.26 11.45 6.72
C LYS A 6 19.73 10.00 6.69
N THR A 7 19.27 9.22 5.72
CA THR A 7 19.85 7.91 5.43
C THR A 7 21.30 8.07 4.94
N ILE A 8 22.25 7.46 5.65
CA ILE A 8 23.69 7.52 5.35
C ILE A 8 24.26 6.19 4.87
N ALA A 9 23.59 5.08 5.15
CA ALA A 9 23.89 3.77 4.57
C ALA A 9 22.60 2.94 4.51
N SER A 10 22.51 2.02 3.55
CA SER A 10 21.41 1.08 3.41
C SER A 10 21.94 -0.25 2.91
N GLU A 11 21.51 -1.34 3.55
CA GLU A 11 21.91 -2.70 3.20
C GLU A 11 20.65 -3.57 3.04
N SER A 12 20.51 -4.22 1.88
CA SER A 12 19.43 -5.19 1.65
C SER A 12 19.69 -6.46 2.45
N VAL A 13 18.78 -6.81 3.35
CA VAL A 13 18.89 -8.01 4.20
C VAL A 13 17.91 -9.11 3.77
N TYR A 14 16.88 -8.77 3.01
CA TYR A 14 15.94 -9.72 2.43
C TYR A 14 15.30 -9.16 1.17
N LYS A 15 15.24 -9.98 0.11
CA LYS A 15 14.58 -9.61 -1.14
C LYS A 15 13.57 -10.67 -1.53
N GLY A 16 12.29 -10.36 -1.34
CA GLY A 16 11.18 -11.21 -1.75
C GLY A 16 10.64 -10.84 -3.12
N LYS A 17 9.58 -11.56 -3.54
CA LYS A 17 8.84 -11.26 -4.78
C LYS A 17 8.01 -9.97 -4.67
N ILE A 18 7.53 -9.63 -3.46
CA ILE A 18 6.55 -8.57 -3.24
C ILE A 18 7.17 -7.34 -2.55
N PHE A 19 8.14 -7.55 -1.66
CA PHE A 19 8.78 -6.49 -0.89
C PHE A 19 10.25 -6.80 -0.66
N GLU A 20 11.01 -5.77 -0.33
CA GLU A 20 12.42 -5.82 0.07
C GLU A 20 12.55 -5.26 1.50
N VAL A 21 13.49 -5.80 2.28
CA VAL A 21 13.80 -5.30 3.61
C VAL A 21 15.23 -4.82 3.64
N THR A 22 15.45 -3.59 4.11
CA THR A 22 16.78 -3.02 4.31
C THR A 22 17.05 -2.72 5.79
N LYS A 23 18.32 -2.77 6.16
CA LYS A 23 18.84 -2.17 7.39
C LYS A 23 19.52 -0.86 7.04
N ASP A 24 18.87 0.23 7.38
CA ASP A 24 19.34 1.58 7.10
C ASP A 24 20.04 2.14 8.34
N LYS A 25 21.12 2.89 8.10
CA LYS A 25 21.70 3.79 9.11
C LYS A 25 21.21 5.20 8.82
N ALA A 26 20.57 5.81 9.80
CA ALA A 26 20.08 7.18 9.74
C ALA A 26 20.88 8.08 10.68
N LEU A 27 21.20 9.29 10.21
CA LEU A 27 21.77 10.38 11.01
C LEU A 27 20.63 11.28 11.48
N LEU A 28 20.49 11.42 12.80
CA LEU A 28 19.52 12.30 13.43
C LEU A 28 20.06 13.74 13.48
N GLU A 29 19.16 14.73 13.64
CA GLU A 29 19.52 16.15 13.74
C GLU A 29 20.48 16.48 14.89
N ASN A 30 20.48 15.69 15.97
CA ASN A 30 21.42 15.82 17.08
C ASN A 30 22.80 15.19 16.80
N GLY A 31 23.04 14.70 15.57
CA GLY A 31 24.29 14.06 15.15
C GLY A 31 24.43 12.60 15.54
N SER A 32 23.48 12.03 16.30
CA SER A 32 23.51 10.60 16.64
C SER A 32 23.13 9.72 15.45
N GLN A 33 23.67 8.50 15.43
CA GLN A 33 23.36 7.50 14.42
C GLN A 33 22.47 6.42 15.00
N VAL A 34 21.46 6.02 14.23
CA VAL A 34 20.49 4.98 14.60
C VAL A 34 20.27 4.01 13.45
N GLN A 35 19.84 2.79 13.77
CA GLN A 35 19.40 1.81 12.79
C GLN A 35 17.88 1.95 12.54
N ARG A 36 17.46 1.71 11.30
CA ARG A 36 16.06 1.55 10.89
C ARG A 36 15.93 0.24 10.10
N ASP A 37 14.98 -0.60 10.48
CA ASP A 37 14.58 -1.74 9.65
C ASP A 37 13.42 -1.28 8.77
N VAL A 38 13.63 -1.24 7.45
CA VAL A 38 12.70 -0.63 6.50
C VAL A 38 12.14 -1.69 5.56
N VAL A 39 10.82 -1.76 5.46
CA VAL A 39 10.11 -2.61 4.49
C VAL A 39 9.72 -1.76 3.28
N HIS A 40 10.32 -2.04 2.13
CA HIS A 40 10.03 -1.39 0.86
C HIS A 40 8.93 -2.16 0.14
N HIS A 41 7.77 -1.53 -0.02
CA HIS A 41 6.61 -2.07 -0.75
C HIS A 41 6.25 -1.11 -1.90
N SER A 42 5.76 -1.65 -3.03
CA SER A 42 5.37 -0.85 -4.20
C SER A 42 4.11 0.02 -4.01
N GLY A 43 3.65 0.18 -2.77
CA GLY A 43 2.34 0.76 -2.46
C GLY A 43 1.17 -0.08 -2.96
N GLY A 44 -0.02 0.47 -2.82
CA GLY A 44 -1.27 -0.13 -3.25
C GLY A 44 -2.37 0.91 -3.31
N VAL A 45 -3.50 0.52 -3.87
CA VAL A 45 -4.73 1.32 -3.90
C VAL A 45 -5.85 0.55 -3.26
N ALA A 46 -6.79 1.28 -2.67
CA ALA A 46 -8.04 0.74 -2.21
C ALA A 46 -9.17 1.59 -2.80
N VAL A 47 -10.27 0.94 -3.17
CA VAL A 47 -11.44 1.58 -3.78
C VAL A 47 -12.62 1.35 -2.85
N ILE A 48 -13.41 2.39 -2.61
CA ILE A 48 -14.68 2.31 -1.87
C ILE A 48 -15.80 2.44 -2.91
N PRO A 49 -16.35 1.34 -3.45
CA PRO A 49 -17.36 1.40 -4.49
C PRO A 49 -18.73 1.61 -3.82
N VAL A 50 -19.36 2.74 -4.11
CA VAL A 50 -20.68 3.08 -3.60
C VAL A 50 -21.72 2.80 -4.68
N THR A 51 -22.72 1.98 -4.34
CA THR A 51 -23.82 1.62 -5.25
C THR A 51 -24.89 2.71 -5.30
N GLU A 52 -25.82 2.61 -6.26
CA GLU A 52 -26.96 3.54 -6.38
C GLU A 52 -27.88 3.51 -5.14
N ASN A 53 -27.83 2.45 -4.34
CA ASN A 53 -28.57 2.31 -3.08
C ASN A 53 -27.80 2.84 -1.85
N ASN A 54 -26.66 3.53 -2.03
CA ASN A 54 -25.74 3.96 -0.96
C ASN A 54 -25.15 2.81 -0.13
N GLU A 55 -25.00 1.63 -0.74
CA GLU A 55 -24.32 0.48 -0.12
C GLU A 55 -22.87 0.43 -0.60
N ILE A 56 -21.95 -0.03 0.26
CA ILE A 56 -20.54 -0.23 -0.11
C ILE A 56 -20.34 -1.68 -0.54
N LEU A 57 -19.79 -1.87 -1.73
CA LEU A 57 -19.40 -3.20 -2.20
C LEU A 57 -18.11 -3.64 -1.50
N MET A 58 -18.17 -4.83 -0.89
CA MET A 58 -17.04 -5.43 -0.18
C MET A 58 -16.73 -6.81 -0.74
N VAL A 59 -15.49 -7.25 -0.57
CA VAL A 59 -15.01 -8.58 -0.94
C VAL A 59 -14.63 -9.37 0.30
N ARG A 60 -14.69 -10.70 0.20
CA ARG A 60 -14.23 -11.60 1.26
C ARG A 60 -13.03 -12.39 0.76
N GLN A 61 -11.86 -12.13 1.33
CA GLN A 61 -10.59 -12.73 0.88
C GLN A 61 -9.87 -13.41 2.04
N TYR A 62 -9.28 -14.58 1.78
CA TYR A 62 -8.43 -15.24 2.76
C TYR A 62 -7.07 -14.55 2.85
N ARG A 63 -6.73 -14.05 4.03
CA ARG A 63 -5.46 -13.38 4.29
C ARG A 63 -4.56 -14.31 5.09
N TYR A 64 -3.59 -14.90 4.40
CA TYR A 64 -2.62 -15.82 5.00
C TYR A 64 -1.98 -15.26 6.29
N PRO A 65 -1.53 -13.98 6.36
CA PRO A 65 -0.95 -13.43 7.60
C PRO A 65 -1.90 -13.44 8.81
N HIS A 66 -3.21 -13.47 8.58
CA HIS A 66 -4.24 -13.48 9.62
C HIS A 66 -4.95 -14.83 9.77
N HIS A 67 -4.61 -15.81 8.93
CA HIS A 67 -5.20 -17.14 8.90
C HIS A 67 -6.74 -17.15 8.87
N LYS A 68 -7.36 -16.18 8.21
CA LYS A 68 -8.83 -16.08 8.13
C LYS A 68 -9.30 -15.36 6.87
N ALA A 69 -10.56 -15.59 6.51
CA ALA A 69 -11.28 -14.81 5.51
C ALA A 69 -11.73 -13.47 6.11
N MET A 70 -11.17 -12.37 5.62
CA MET A 70 -11.49 -11.02 6.07
C MET A 70 -12.48 -10.37 5.11
N LEU A 71 -13.34 -9.50 5.65
CA LEU A 71 -14.21 -8.64 4.86
C LEU A 71 -13.48 -7.33 4.63
N GLU A 72 -13.26 -6.98 3.37
CA GLU A 72 -12.38 -5.88 2.96
C GLU A 72 -13.02 -5.09 1.82
N ILE A 73 -12.59 -3.85 1.62
CA ILE A 73 -12.87 -3.12 0.39
C ILE A 73 -11.94 -3.62 -0.73
N PRO A 74 -12.35 -3.55 -2.01
CA PRO A 74 -11.48 -3.93 -3.11
C PRO A 74 -10.16 -3.16 -3.09
N ALA A 75 -9.05 -3.86 -3.21
CA ALA A 75 -7.73 -3.27 -3.07
C ALA A 75 -6.65 -4.13 -3.71
N GLY A 76 -5.63 -3.49 -4.25
CA GLY A 76 -4.52 -4.21 -4.84
C GLY A 76 -3.25 -3.40 -4.98
N LYS A 77 -2.23 -4.06 -5.52
CA LYS A 77 -0.88 -3.49 -5.60
C LYS A 77 -0.73 -2.73 -6.90
N ILE A 78 -0.08 -1.57 -6.82
CA ILE A 78 0.28 -0.80 -8.00
C ILE A 78 1.38 -1.55 -8.76
N GLU A 79 1.14 -1.83 -10.03
CA GLU A 79 2.15 -2.41 -10.91
C GLU A 79 3.20 -1.39 -11.33
N ARG A 80 4.36 -1.86 -11.79
CA ARG A 80 5.47 -0.97 -12.14
C ARG A 80 5.09 -0.03 -13.28
N GLY A 81 5.04 1.27 -12.98
CA GLY A 81 4.67 2.32 -13.93
C GLY A 81 3.17 2.54 -14.08
N GLU A 82 2.34 1.80 -13.32
CA GLU A 82 0.90 1.99 -13.27
C GLU A 82 0.55 3.22 -12.41
N LYS A 83 -0.42 4.01 -12.86
CA LYS A 83 -0.96 5.11 -12.05
C LYS A 83 -1.97 4.55 -11.06
N HIS A 84 -2.03 5.14 -9.86
CA HIS A 84 -3.00 4.74 -8.82
C HIS A 84 -4.45 4.68 -9.35
N TYR A 85 -4.83 5.63 -10.21
CA TYR A 85 -6.17 5.67 -10.80
C TYR A 85 -6.48 4.43 -11.66
N ASP A 86 -5.54 4.05 -12.53
CA ASP A 86 -5.71 2.91 -13.43
C ASP A 86 -5.68 1.59 -12.65
N CYS A 87 -4.80 1.50 -11.64
CA CYS A 87 -4.74 0.38 -10.70
C CYS A 87 -6.09 0.17 -10.00
N GLY A 88 -6.70 1.23 -9.45
CA GLY A 88 -7.98 1.12 -8.72
C GLY A 88 -9.11 0.62 -9.61
N ARG A 89 -9.15 1.06 -10.87
CA ARG A 89 -10.15 0.59 -11.85
C ARG A 89 -9.96 -0.88 -12.20
N ARG A 90 -8.72 -1.31 -12.40
CA ARG A 90 -8.37 -2.69 -12.71
C ARG A 90 -8.73 -3.61 -11.56
N GLU A 91 -8.29 -3.30 -10.34
CA GLU A 91 -8.54 -4.11 -9.15
C GLU A 91 -10.04 -4.20 -8.83
N LEU A 92 -10.79 -3.09 -8.95
CA LEU A 92 -12.24 -3.13 -8.78
C LEU A 92 -12.89 -4.13 -9.75
N LEU A 93 -12.51 -4.07 -11.02
CA LEU A 93 -13.07 -4.97 -12.05
C LEU A 93 -12.66 -6.43 -11.79
N GLU A 94 -11.39 -6.68 -11.46
CA GLU A 94 -10.87 -8.03 -11.24
C GLU A 94 -11.49 -8.71 -10.02
N GLU A 95 -11.67 -7.97 -8.92
CA GLU A 95 -12.16 -8.55 -7.66
C GLU A 95 -13.69 -8.62 -7.56
N THR A 96 -14.39 -7.73 -8.26
CA THR A 96 -15.85 -7.60 -8.13
C THR A 96 -16.65 -7.77 -9.41
N GLY A 97 -16.00 -7.66 -10.58
CA GLY A 97 -16.67 -7.60 -11.88
C GLY A 97 -17.36 -6.26 -12.18
N CYS A 98 -17.27 -5.28 -11.28
CA CYS A 98 -17.97 -4.00 -11.39
C CYS A 98 -17.08 -2.91 -12.01
N ILE A 99 -17.75 -1.87 -12.53
CA ILE A 99 -17.12 -0.64 -12.97
C ILE A 99 -17.85 0.56 -12.36
N CYS A 100 -17.11 1.59 -11.95
CA CYS A 100 -17.71 2.87 -11.59
C CYS A 100 -17.70 3.85 -12.77
N LYS A 101 -18.72 4.72 -12.85
CA LYS A 101 -18.78 5.82 -13.82
C LYS A 101 -17.94 7.02 -13.36
N VAL A 102 -17.87 7.25 -12.05
CA VAL A 102 -17.17 8.36 -11.42
C VAL A 102 -16.19 7.78 -10.41
N TYR A 103 -14.99 8.35 -10.39
CA TYR A 103 -13.94 8.03 -9.43
C TYR A 103 -13.45 9.34 -8.84
N GLU A 104 -13.39 9.40 -7.51
CA GLU A 104 -12.92 10.53 -6.75
C GLU A 104 -11.70 10.11 -5.94
N TYR A 105 -10.63 10.91 -5.99
CA TYR A 105 -9.43 10.64 -5.20
C TYR A 105 -9.62 11.16 -3.78
N LEU A 106 -9.58 10.27 -2.80
CA LEU A 106 -9.78 10.60 -1.39
C LEU A 106 -8.49 11.01 -0.66
N GLY A 107 -7.32 10.69 -1.23
CA GLY A 107 -6.03 10.93 -0.60
C GLY A 107 -5.17 9.67 -0.49
N GLU A 108 -4.07 9.80 0.24
CA GLU A 108 -3.12 8.74 0.55
C GLU A 108 -2.96 8.57 2.06
N ILE A 109 -2.56 7.37 2.47
CA ILE A 109 -2.17 7.06 3.84
C ILE A 109 -0.67 6.76 3.79
N VAL A 110 0.13 7.61 4.43
CA VAL A 110 1.61 7.54 4.45
C VAL A 110 2.14 7.32 5.87
#